data_AF-A0A349EHT8-F1
#
_entry.id   AF-A0A349EHT8-F1
#
_cell.length_a   1.000
_cell.length_b   1.000
_cell.length_c   1.000
_cell.angle_alpha   90.00
_cell.angle_beta   90.00
_cell.angle_gamma   90.00
#
_symmetry.space_group_name_H-M   'P 1'
#
loop_
_entity.id
_entity.type
_entity.pdbx_description
1 polymer ?
#
loop_
_entity_poly.entity_id
_entity_poly.type
_entity_poly.pdbx_seq_one_letter_code
_entity_poly.pdbx_strand_id
1 'polypeptide(L)' 'RLRRLLNMSEPVASDAALAILVVRVHGENVGIVVDDFREGMEVILKPMEGVLGSLRQYAGTALLGDGSVMLVINLKELI' A
#
# COMPACT_ATOMS: atom_id res chain seq x y z
N ARG A 1 7.22 -3.03 8.54
CA ARG A 1 7.25 -1.69 7.91
C ARG A 1 6.89 -1.85 6.45
N LEU A 2 5.99 -1.04 5.90
CA LEU A 2 5.53 -1.20 4.52
C LEU A 2 6.66 -1.04 3.50
N ARG A 3 7.55 -0.07 3.69
CA ARG A 3 8.72 0.15 2.80
C ARG A 3 9.54 -1.12 2.56
N ARG A 4 9.82 -1.92 3.61
CA ARG A 4 10.58 -3.18 3.46
C ARG A 4 9.81 -4.23 2.68
N LEU A 5 8.50 -4.33 2.90
CA LEU A 5 7.64 -5.27 2.16
C LEU A 5 7.60 -4.91 0.67
N LEU A 6 7.70 -3.63 0.34
CA LEU A 6 7.71 -3.11 -1.02
C LEU A 6 9.13 -2.90 -1.60
N ASN A 7 10.18 -3.35 -0.89
CA ASN A 7 11.58 -3.17 -1.28
C ASN A 7 11.97 -1.70 -1.60
N MET A 8 11.46 -0.76 -0.80
CA MET A 8 11.75 0.67 -0.87
C MET A 8 12.87 1.05 0.11
N SER A 9 13.59 2.11 -0.21
CA SER A 9 14.59 2.69 0.70
C SER A 9 13.95 3.19 2.00
N GLU A 10 14.65 2.99 3.12
CA GLU A 10 14.25 3.55 4.41
C GLU A 10 14.61 5.06 4.45
N PRO A 11 13.81 5.89 5.13
CA PRO A 11 14.14 7.30 5.31
C PRO A 11 15.38 7.46 6.19
N VAL A 12 16.17 8.51 5.91
CA VAL A 12 17.47 8.76 6.55
C VAL A 12 17.35 9.22 8.01
N ALA A 13 16.23 9.85 8.39
CA ALA A 13 15.97 10.35 9.74
C ALA A 13 14.99 9.43 10.48
N SER A 14 15.39 8.92 11.66
CA SER A 14 14.61 7.95 12.44
C SER A 14 13.83 8.51 13.64
N ASP A 15 13.92 9.82 13.90
CA ASP A 15 13.30 10.45 15.08
C ASP A 15 11.90 11.03 14.82
N ALA A 16 11.35 10.85 13.61
CA ALA A 16 9.98 11.23 13.32
C ALA A 16 8.98 10.25 13.98
N ALA A 17 7.84 10.79 14.44
CA ALA A 17 6.74 9.96 14.92
C ALA A 17 6.31 8.96 13.84
N LEU A 18 6.10 7.70 14.22
CA LEU A 18 5.68 6.65 13.30
C LEU A 18 4.16 6.67 13.11
N ALA A 19 3.70 6.68 11.87
CA ALA A 19 2.32 6.37 11.53
C ALA A 19 2.13 4.84 11.46
N ILE A 20 1.12 4.30 12.15
CA ILE A 20 0.84 2.86 12.20
C ILE A 20 -0.59 2.61 11.71
N LEU A 21 -0.71 1.93 10.57
CA LEU A 21 -1.97 1.41 10.06
C LEU A 21 -2.31 0.09 10.77
N VAL A 22 -3.39 0.09 11.55
CA VAL A 22 -3.90 -1.11 12.22
C VAL A 22 -4.98 -1.75 11.34
N VAL A 23 -4.76 -3.00 10.92
CA VAL A 23 -5.70 -3.77 10.11
C VAL A 23 -5.98 -5.13 10.72
N ARG A 24 -7.10 -5.74 10.35
CA ARG A 24 -7.38 -7.13 10.65
C ARG A 24 -7.17 -7.99 9.41
N VAL A 25 -6.18 -8.88 9.47
CA VAL A 25 -5.82 -9.79 8.37
C VAL A 25 -5.77 -11.21 8.94
N HIS A 26 -6.43 -12.17 8.28
CA HIS A 26 -6.54 -13.56 8.76
C HIS A 26 -7.07 -13.73 10.19
N GLY A 27 -7.89 -12.79 10.68
CA GLY A 27 -8.45 -12.82 12.04
C GLY A 27 -7.58 -12.14 13.10
N GLU A 28 -6.34 -11.81 12.76
CA GLU A 28 -5.37 -11.19 13.66
C GLU A 28 -5.28 -9.67 13.44
N ASN A 29 -5.02 -8.93 14.50
CA ASN A 29 -4.74 -7.49 14.40
C ASN A 29 -3.25 -7.27 14.07
N VAL A 30 -2.97 -6.61 12.95
CA VAL A 30 -1.62 -6.34 12.45
C VAL A 30 -1.39 -4.83 12.38
N GLY A 31 -0.27 -4.36 12.95
CA GLY A 31 0.18 -2.98 12.84
C GLY A 31 1.24 -2.83 11.74
N ILE A 32 0.96 -1.99 10.75
CA ILE A 32 1.85 -1.72 9.62
C ILE A 32 2.37 -0.29 9.74
N VAL A 33 3.68 -0.13 9.96
CA VAL A 33 4.30 1.19 9.89
C VAL A 33 4.26 1.71 8.45
N VAL A 34 3.64 2.87 8.28
CA VAL A 34 3.50 3.62 7.02
C VAL A 34 4.16 5.00 7.16
N ASP A 35 4.32 5.70 6.05
CA ASP A 35 4.92 7.02 6.06
C ASP A 35 3.96 8.07 6.64
N ASP A 36 2.71 8.08 6.18
CA ASP A 36 1.68 9.02 6.62
C ASP A 36 0.27 8.55 6.21
N PHE A 37 -0.77 9.21 6.71
CA PHE A 37 -2.16 9.07 6.28
C PHE A 37 -2.59 10.28 5.46
N ARG A 38 -3.25 10.02 4.33
CA ARG A 38 -3.89 11.05 3.50
C ARG A 38 -5.40 10.99 3.65
N GLU A 39 -6.08 11.99 3.10
CA GLU A 39 -7.54 12.01 3.02
C GLU A 39 -8.07 10.78 2.27
N GLY A 40 -9.21 10.26 2.70
CA GLY A 40 -9.89 9.19 2.00
C GLY A 40 -10.35 9.67 0.62
N MET A 41 -10.20 8.81 -0.39
CA MET A 41 -10.63 9.11 -1.76
C MET A 41 -11.36 7.91 -2.37
N GLU A 42 -12.33 8.20 -3.23
CA GLU A 42 -12.98 7.18 -4.06
C GLU A 42 -12.21 7.05 -5.37
N VAL A 43 -11.94 5.81 -5.78
CA VAL A 43 -11.18 5.52 -7.00
C VAL A 43 -11.83 4.38 -7.79
N ILE A 44 -11.72 4.47 -9.12
CA ILE A 44 -12.03 3.34 -10.00
C ILE A 44 -10.79 2.49 -10.13
N LEU A 45 -10.89 1.25 -9.64
CA LEU A 45 -9.81 0.27 -9.70
C LEU A 45 -9.74 -0.35 -11.10
N LYS A 46 -8.55 -0.30 -11.72
CA LYS A 46 -8.18 -1.09 -12.89
C LYS A 46 -7.34 -2.28 -12.43
N PRO A 47 -7.76 -3.53 -12.71
CA PRO A 47 -7.02 -4.71 -12.27
C PRO A 47 -5.61 -4.77 -12.89
N MET A 48 -4.71 -5.51 -12.23
CA MET A 48 -3.41 -5.83 -12.84
C MET A 48 -3.61 -6.83 -13.97
N GLU A 49 -3.15 -6.49 -15.16
CA GLU A 49 -3.32 -7.31 -16.37
C GLU A 49 -1.98 -7.72 -16.97
N GLY A 50 -2.02 -8.72 -17.85
CA GLY A 50 -0.85 -9.23 -18.56
C GLY A 50 0.23 -9.73 -17.59
N VAL A 51 1.48 -9.32 -17.83
CA VAL A 51 2.65 -9.74 -17.04
C VAL A 51 2.50 -9.38 -15.55
N LEU A 52 1.82 -8.27 -15.25
CA LEU A 52 1.63 -7.79 -13.88
C LEU A 52 0.51 -8.52 -13.13
N GLY A 53 -0.35 -9.27 -13.82
CA GLY A 53 -1.46 -10.00 -13.20
C GLY A 53 -1.03 -11.08 -12.20
N SER A 54 0.25 -11.49 -12.23
CA SER A 54 0.84 -12.41 -11.26
C SER A 54 1.20 -11.77 -9.91
N LEU A 55 1.24 -10.43 -9.84
CA LEU A 55 1.62 -9.68 -8.65
C LEU A 55 0.43 -9.54 -7.69
N ARG A 56 0.07 -10.64 -7.02
CA ARG A 56 -1.09 -10.72 -6.11
C ARG A 56 -1.06 -9.71 -4.95
N GLN A 57 0.11 -9.17 -4.62
CA GLN A 57 0.29 -8.15 -3.59
C GLN A 57 -0.41 -6.82 -3.96
N TYR A 58 -0.79 -6.63 -5.22
CA TYR A 58 -1.54 -5.48 -5.70
C TYR A 58 -2.94 -5.90 -6.11
N ALA A 59 -3.95 -5.19 -5.61
CA ALA A 59 -5.34 -5.35 -6.07
C ALA A 59 -5.56 -4.72 -7.45
N GLY A 60 -4.74 -3.72 -7.81
CA GLY A 60 -4.84 -3.01 -9.08
C GLY A 60 -4.20 -1.62 -9.03
N THR A 61 -4.57 -0.81 -10.01
CA THR A 61 -4.14 0.58 -10.16
C THR A 61 -5.34 1.51 -10.20
N ALA A 62 -5.14 2.77 -9.85
CA ALA A 62 -6.09 3.85 -10.11
C ALA A 62 -5.37 4.99 -10.82
N LEU A 63 -6.05 5.64 -11.76
CA LEU A 63 -5.58 6.87 -12.40
C LEU A 63 -6.22 8.06 -11.69
N LEU A 64 -5.39 8.95 -11.14
CA LEU A 64 -5.85 10.15 -10.46
C LEU A 64 -6.16 11.27 -11.47
N GLY A 65 -6.87 12.32 -11.02
CA GLY A 65 -7.29 13.43 -11.88
C GLY A 65 -6.13 14.24 -12.47
N ASP A 66 -4.94 14.16 -11.87
CA ASP A 66 -3.70 14.76 -12.36
C ASP A 66 -2.92 13.84 -13.32
N GLY A 67 -3.46 12.65 -13.63
CA GLY A 67 -2.83 11.66 -14.49
C GLY A 67 -1.79 10.78 -13.78
N SER A 68 -1.55 10.98 -12.48
CA SER A 68 -0.67 10.08 -11.71
C SER A 68 -1.34 8.72 -11.46
N VAL A 69 -0.51 7.69 -11.32
CA VAL A 69 -0.98 6.32 -11.07
C VAL A 69 -0.78 5.98 -9.60
N MET A 70 -1.85 5.53 -8.96
CA MET A 70 -1.83 5.01 -7.59
C MET A 70 -1.91 3.48 -7.62
N LEU A 71 -1.02 2.81 -6.88
CA LEU A 71 -1.05 1.37 -6.68
C LEU A 71 -1.95 1.04 -5.48
N VAL A 72 -2.92 0.15 -5.67
CA VAL A 72 -3.79 -0.32 -4.59
C VAL A 72 -3.24 -1.64 -4.06
N ILE A 73 -2.81 -1.63 -2.80
CA ILE A 73 -2.18 -2.78 -2.16
C ILE A 73 -3.23 -3.79 -1.67
N ASN A 74 -3.01 -5.06 -1.95
CA ASN A 74 -3.75 -6.16 -1.35
C ASN A 74 -3.04 -6.66 -0.09
N LEU A 75 -3.43 -6.13 1.08
CA LEU A 75 -2.78 -6.45 2.35
C LEU A 75 -2.86 -7.94 2.73
N LYS A 76 -3.88 -8.67 2.24
CA LYS A 76 -4.03 -10.11 2.52
C LYS A 76 -2.99 -10.95 1.77
N GLU A 77 -2.58 -10.52 0.59
CA GLU A 77 -1.56 -11.22 -0.22
C GLU A 77 -0.14 -10.70 0.03
N LEU A 78 -0.02 -9.51 0.64
CA LEU A 78 1.27 -8.89 0.97
C LEU A 78 1.85 -9.38 2.30
N ILE A 79 1.00 -9.78 3.26
CA ILE A 79 1.38 -10.09 4.65
C ILE A 79 1.24 -11.59 4.91
#